data_AF-A0A947SAQ4-F1
#
_entry.id   AF-A0A947SAQ4-F1
#
_cell.length_a   1.000
_cell.length_b   1.000
_cell.length_c   1.000
_cell.angle_alpha   90.00
_cell.angle_beta   90.00
_cell.angle_gamma   90.00
#
_symmetry.space_group_name_H-M   'P 1'
#
loop_
_entity.id
_entity.type
_entity.pdbx_description
1 polymer ?
#
loop_
_entity_poly.entity_id
_entity_poly.type
_entity_poly.pdbx_seq_one_letter_code
_entity_poly.pdbx_strand_id
1 'polypeptide(L)' 'MSKVDEIKVAIQGLPDKDYVQLRQWFSERDWQKWDRQIETDSQSGKLDFLIKEALDEKQKGNLKEL' A
#
# COMPACT_ATOMS: atom_id res chain seq x y z
N MET A 1 -4.09 31.33 -1.68
CA MET A 1 -3.26 30.10 -1.60
C MET A 1 -4.20 28.96 -1.20
N SER A 2 -4.02 27.74 -1.72
CA SER A 2 -4.87 26.63 -1.26
C SER A 2 -4.36 26.09 0.07
N LYS A 3 -5.23 25.46 0.86
CA LYS A 3 -4.82 24.77 2.10
C LYS A 3 -3.71 23.75 1.87
N VAL A 4 -3.71 23.11 0.70
CA VAL A 4 -2.68 22.13 0.33
C VAL A 4 -1.34 22.82 0.09
N ASP A 5 -1.34 24.00 -0.51
CA ASP A 5 -0.10 24.74 -0.77
C ASP A 5 0.50 25.30 0.52
N GLU A 6 -0.34 25.75 1.48
CA GLU A 6 0.11 26.13 2.82
C GLU A 6 0.78 24.97 3.55
N ILE A 7 0.22 23.77 3.47
CA ILE A 7 0.81 22.55 4.05
C ILE A 7 2.14 22.22 3.38
N LYS A 8 2.26 22.33 2.04
CA LYS A 8 3.53 22.08 1.34
C LYS A 8 4.64 23.02 1.81
N VAL A 9 4.32 24.30 1.98
CA VAL A 9 5.28 25.29 2.51
C VAL A 9 5.68 24.95 3.94
N ALA A 10 4.73 24.56 4.79
CA ALA A 10 5.03 24.14 6.16
C ALA A 10 5.94 22.91 6.20
N ILE A 11 5.72 21.93 5.32
CA ILE A 11 6.56 20.72 5.21
C ILE A 11 7.99 21.08 4.78
N GLN A 12 8.16 22.02 3.86
CA GLN A 12 9.48 22.47 3.41
C GLN A 12 10.30 23.14 4.52
N GLY A 13 9.64 23.70 5.53
CA GLY A 13 10.29 24.34 6.68
C GLY A 13 10.63 23.37 7.82
N LEU A 14 10.30 22.08 7.72
CA LEU A 14 10.54 21.12 8.80
C LEU A 14 12.03 20.76 8.91
N PRO A 15 12.55 20.58 10.13
CA PRO A 15 13.82 19.90 10.36
C PRO A 15 13.76 18.46 9.79
N ASP A 16 14.91 17.93 9.37
CA ASP A 16 15.00 16.59 8.76
C ASP A 16 14.35 15.49 9.61
N LYS A 17 14.52 15.56 10.94
CA LYS A 17 13.94 14.60 11.87
C LYS A 17 12.40 14.59 11.79
N ASP A 18 11.79 15.77 11.79
CA ASP A 18 10.34 15.93 11.79
C ASP A 18 9.78 15.59 10.41
N TYR A 19 10.52 15.92 9.34
CA TYR A 19 10.19 15.50 7.98
C TYR A 19 10.18 13.97 7.85
N VAL A 20 11.17 13.27 8.40
CA VAL A 20 11.23 11.79 8.39
C VAL A 20 10.04 11.20 9.15
N GLN A 21 9.71 11.74 10.33
CA GLN A 21 8.54 11.30 11.09
C GLN A 21 7.23 11.50 10.32
N LEU A 22 7.06 12.67 9.69
CA LEU A 22 5.89 12.97 8.88
C LEU A 22 5.76 12.01 7.68
N ARG A 23 6.87 11.75 6.99
CA ARG A 23 6.90 10.80 5.88
C ARG A 23 6.49 9.40 6.34
N GLN A 24 7.02 8.93 7.47
CA GLN A 24 6.67 7.62 8.01
C GLN A 24 5.17 7.52 8.31
N TRP A 25 4.62 8.51 9.02
CA TRP A 25 3.19 8.57 9.31
C TRP A 25 2.33 8.56 8.04
N PHE A 26 2.74 9.29 6.99
CA PHE A 26 2.03 9.33 5.72
C PHE A 26 2.04 7.96 5.04
N SER A 27 3.20 7.28 5.01
CA SER A 27 3.32 5.92 4.48
C SER A 27 2.45 4.92 5.25
N GLU A 28 2.45 4.96 6.58
CA GLU A 28 1.60 4.09 7.42
C GLU A 28 0.11 4.30 7.12
N ARG A 29 -0.32 5.55 6.92
CA ARG A 29 -1.70 5.85 6.54
C ARG A 29 -2.07 5.29 5.17
N ASP A 30 -1.15 5.33 4.21
CA ASP A 30 -1.41 4.78 2.89
C ASP A 30 -1.39 3.24 2.91
N TRP A 31 -0.53 2.61 3.72
CA TRP A 31 -0.59 1.17 4.00
C TRP A 31 -1.94 0.76 4.56
N GLN A 32 -2.48 1.49 5.54
CA GLN A 32 -3.81 1.20 6.10
C GLN A 32 -4.94 1.29 5.05
N LYS A 33 -4.84 2.20 4.08
CA LYS A 33 -5.80 2.25 2.98
C LYS A 33 -5.64 1.06 2.05
N TRP A 34 -4.39 0.68 1.77
CA TRP A 34 -4.08 -0.44 0.91
C TRP A 34 -4.57 -1.77 1.52
N ASP A 35 -4.39 -1.97 2.82
CA ASP A 35 -4.93 -3.13 3.55
C ASP A 35 -6.46 -3.24 3.37
N ARG A 36 -7.19 -2.13 3.58
CA ARG A 36 -8.66 -2.10 3.39
C ARG A 36 -9.06 -2.38 1.95
N GLN A 37 -8.29 -1.87 0.99
CA GLN A 37 -8.56 -2.11 -0.42
C GLN A 37 -8.33 -3.57 -0.78
N ILE A 38 -7.25 -4.19 -0.31
CA ILE A 38 -6.99 -5.62 -0.51
C ILE A 38 -8.09 -6.47 0.11
N GLU A 39 -8.51 -6.14 1.34
CA GLU A 39 -9.59 -6.86 2.01
C GLU A 39 -10.90 -6.76 1.21
N THR A 40 -11.24 -5.57 0.72
CA THR A 40 -12.43 -5.35 -0.11
C THR A 40 -12.35 -6.11 -1.44
N ASP A 41 -11.21 -6.01 -2.15
CA ASP A 41 -10.99 -6.66 -3.44
C ASP A 41 -10.98 -8.21 -3.29
N SER A 42 -10.48 -8.71 -2.16
CA SER A 42 -10.54 -10.13 -1.79
C SER A 42 -11.98 -10.58 -1.56
N GLN A 43 -12.75 -9.84 -0.74
CA GLN A 43 -14.15 -10.15 -0.46
C GLN A 43 -15.05 -10.06 -1.71
N SER A 44 -14.71 -9.18 -2.67
CA SER A 44 -15.46 -9.04 -3.91
C SER A 44 -15.07 -10.07 -4.98
N GLY A 45 -14.15 -10.99 -4.70
CA GLY A 45 -13.64 -11.99 -5.66
C GLY A 45 -12.75 -11.42 -6.76
N LYS A 46 -12.34 -10.15 -6.66
CA LYS A 46 -11.50 -9.50 -7.70
C LYS A 46 -10.10 -10.09 -7.74
N LEU A 47 -9.65 -10.71 -6.64
CA LEU A 47 -8.36 -11.37 -6.53
C LEU A 47 -8.42 -12.89 -6.80
N ASP A 48 -9.59 -13.45 -7.13
CA ASP A 48 -9.76 -14.91 -7.33
C ASP A 48 -8.90 -15.47 -8.47
N PHE A 49 -8.57 -14.64 -9.47
CA PHE A 49 -7.71 -15.04 -10.56
C PHE A 49 -6.30 -15.41 -10.07
N LEU A 50 -5.79 -14.77 -9.02
CA LEU A 50 -4.49 -15.09 -8.42
C LEU A 50 -4.52 -16.45 -7.72
N ILE A 51 -5.63 -16.77 -7.06
CA ILE A 51 -5.84 -18.09 -6.42
C ILE A 51 -5.86 -19.16 -7.50
N LYS A 52 -6.58 -18.93 -8.60
CA LYS A 52 -6.64 -19.86 -9.72
C LYS A 52 -5.26 -20.08 -10.34
N GLU A 53 -4.53 -19.01 -10.62
CA GLU A 53 -3.15 -19.08 -11.14
C GLU A 53 -2.24 -19.88 -10.22
N ALA A 54 -2.29 -19.63 -8.90
CA ALA A 54 -1.49 -20.36 -7.93
C ALA A 54 -1.82 -21.87 -7.90
N LEU A 55 -3.10 -22.24 -8.04
CA LEU A 55 -3.53 -23.63 -8.13
C LEU A 55 -3.07 -24.29 -9.44
N ASP A 56 -3.15 -23.59 -10.55
CA ASP A 56 -2.71 -24.09 -11.86
C ASP A 56 -1.19 -24.32 -11.89
N GLU A 57 -0.40 -23.39 -11.35
CA GLU A 57 1.06 -23.56 -11.25
C GLU A 57 1.47 -24.65 -10.25
N LYS A 58 0.69 -24.84 -9.18
CA LYS A 58 0.86 -25.98 -8.26
C LYS A 58 0.68 -27.30 -8.98
N GLN A 59 -0.35 -27.43 -9.82
CA GLN A 59 -0.61 -28.65 -10.59
C GLN A 59 0.49 -28.93 -11.62
N LYS A 60 1.09 -27.89 -12.20
CA LYS A 60 2.21 -28.01 -13.13
C LYS A 60 3.54 -28.34 -12.44
N GLY A 61 3.62 -28.22 -11.11
CA GLY A 61 4.86 -28.43 -10.37
C GLY A 61 5.87 -27.29 -10.52
N ASN A 62 5.41 -26.08 -10.88
CA ASN A 62 6.27 -24.92 -11.13
C ASN A 62 6.49 -24.05 -9.88
N LEU A 63 5.84 -24.40 -8.75
CA LEU A 63 6.02 -23.65 -7.51
C LEU A 63 7.44 -23.83 -6.97
N LYS A 64 8.03 -22.73 -6.50
CA LYS A 64 9.30 -22.75 -5.81
C LYS A 64 9.12 -23.33 -4.40
N GLU A 65 10.10 -24.11 -3.95
CA GLU A 65 10.19 -24.52 -2.55
C GLU A 65 10.40 -23.29 -1.64
N LEU A 66 9.75 -23.34 -0.47
CA LEU A 66 9.80 -22.28 0.55
C LEU A 66 11.09 -22.34 1.35
#